data_AF-X0WDQ0-F1
#
_entry.id   AF-X0WDQ0-F1
#
_cell.length_a   1.000
_cell.length_b   1.000
_cell.length_c   1.000
_cell.angle_alpha   90.00
_cell.angle_beta   90.00
_cell.angle_gamma   90.00
#
_symmetry.space_group_name_H-M   'P 1'
#
loop_
_entity.id
_entity.type
_entity.pdbx_description
1 polymer ?
#
loop_
_entity_poly.entity_id
_entity_poly.type
_entity_poly.pdbx_seq_one_letter_code
_entity_poly.pdbx_strand_id
1 'polypeptide(L)'
;MRIFLDCVPCFVKQTLEACRMVTSDEAVHEKVLRAVLAKTTDISFDHSPPHMGREIHRIIRGETGDNDPYSKIKKHFNQLGLELLPKSRRRIAESGDSFETAVRFAIAGNIIDFGLTSELDDDRVYETVEDTLQRPLAINHLAELRAAIGCADSILYIGDNAGEIAFDRLLVEQLPADKVTFVVRGSPV
;
A
#
# COMPACT_ATOMS: atom_id res chain seq x y z
N MET A 1 -4.36 -16.55 -5.11
CA MET A 1 -5.68 -15.97 -4.83
C MET A 1 -6.49 -15.92 -6.11
N ARG A 2 -7.79 -16.24 -6.05
CA ARG A 2 -8.73 -16.21 -7.18
C ARG A 2 -9.77 -15.11 -6.93
N ILE A 3 -10.42 -14.64 -7.99
CA ILE A 3 -11.56 -13.73 -7.87
C ILE A 3 -12.70 -14.49 -7.19
N PHE A 4 -13.36 -13.83 -6.25
CA PHE A 4 -14.57 -14.32 -5.58
C PHE A 4 -15.68 -13.27 -5.71
N LEU A 5 -16.90 -13.64 -5.33
CA LEU A 5 -18.10 -12.83 -5.61
C LEU A 5 -18.00 -11.40 -5.07
N ASP A 6 -17.45 -11.22 -3.86
CA ASP A 6 -17.31 -9.89 -3.24
C ASP A 6 -16.22 -9.02 -3.89
N CYS A 7 -15.40 -9.58 -4.79
CA CYS A 7 -14.49 -8.76 -5.58
C CYS A 7 -15.23 -7.86 -6.57
N VAL A 8 -16.38 -8.31 -7.12
CA VAL A 8 -17.15 -7.55 -8.11
C VAL A 8 -17.59 -6.18 -7.59
N PRO A 9 -18.28 -6.06 -6.43
CA PRO A 9 -18.63 -4.75 -5.89
C PRO A 9 -17.39 -3.91 -5.53
N CYS A 10 -16.29 -4.55 -5.10
CA CYS A 10 -15.04 -3.86 -4.83
C CYS A 10 -14.46 -3.21 -6.10
N PHE A 11 -14.43 -3.94 -7.23
CA PHE A 11 -13.96 -3.42 -8.52
C PHE A 11 -14.75 -2.20 -8.98
N VAL A 12 -16.08 -2.24 -8.86
CA VAL A 12 -16.96 -1.12 -9.22
C VAL A 12 -16.67 0.09 -8.34
N LYS A 13 -16.56 -0.10 -7.03
CA LYS A 13 -16.23 0.96 -6.08
C LYS A 13 -14.88 1.61 -6.39
N GLN A 14 -13.82 0.80 -6.52
CA GLN A 14 -12.46 1.27 -6.82
C GLN A 14 -12.39 2.02 -8.16
N THR A 15 -13.14 1.56 -9.17
CA THR A 15 -13.21 2.23 -10.47
C THR A 15 -13.75 3.65 -10.32
N LEU A 16 -14.86 3.82 -9.59
CA LEU A 16 -15.47 5.13 -9.40
C LEU A 16 -14.58 6.06 -8.56
N GLU A 17 -13.95 5.55 -7.50
CA GLU A 17 -13.00 6.31 -6.69
C GLU A 17 -11.81 6.79 -7.53
N ALA A 18 -11.21 5.91 -8.32
CA ALA A 18 -10.10 6.24 -9.21
C ALA A 18 -10.49 7.26 -10.29
N CYS A 19 -11.66 7.12 -10.92
CA CYS A 19 -12.17 8.08 -11.90
C CYS A 19 -12.33 9.49 -11.33
N ARG A 20 -12.84 9.59 -10.09
CA ARG A 20 -13.03 10.87 -9.39
C ARG A 20 -11.72 11.56 -9.03
N MET A 21 -10.62 10.82 -8.90
CA MET A 21 -9.28 11.41 -8.70
C MET A 21 -8.76 12.10 -9.97
N VAL A 22 -9.22 11.67 -11.15
CA VAL A 22 -8.74 12.16 -12.44
C VAL A 22 -9.60 13.32 -12.98
N THR A 23 -10.92 13.19 -12.91
CA THR A 23 -11.86 14.15 -13.49
C THR A 23 -13.14 14.26 -12.68
N SER A 24 -13.81 15.42 -12.75
CA SER A 24 -15.17 15.63 -12.24
C SER A 24 -16.26 15.41 -13.29
N ASP A 25 -15.90 15.03 -14.52
CA ASP A 25 -16.84 14.80 -15.61
C ASP A 25 -17.56 13.45 -15.45
N GLU A 26 -18.84 13.51 -15.08
CA GLU A 26 -19.68 12.33 -14.87
C GLU A 26 -19.89 11.51 -16.15
N ALA A 27 -19.81 12.11 -17.33
CA ALA A 27 -19.91 11.35 -18.59
C ALA A 27 -18.70 10.42 -18.78
N VAL A 28 -17.52 10.86 -18.35
CA VAL A 28 -16.31 10.01 -18.33
C VAL A 28 -16.46 8.92 -17.27
N HIS A 29 -17.00 9.24 -16.09
CA HIS A 29 -17.23 8.24 -15.03
C HIS A 29 -18.18 7.14 -15.50
N GLU A 30 -19.31 7.51 -16.11
CA GLU A 30 -20.27 6.56 -16.66
C GLU A 30 -19.61 5.67 -17.73
N LYS A 31 -18.86 6.27 -18.65
CA LYS A 31 -18.19 5.55 -19.73
C LYS A 31 -17.21 4.50 -19.19
N VAL A 32 -16.37 4.87 -18.22
CA VAL A 32 -15.41 3.96 -17.58
C VAL A 32 -16.12 2.86 -16.79
N LEU A 33 -17.15 3.20 -16.00
CA LEU A 33 -17.92 2.21 -15.24
C LEU A 33 -18.56 1.16 -16.15
N ARG A 34 -19.17 1.58 -17.27
CA ARG A 34 -19.74 0.66 -18.26
C ARG A 34 -18.68 -0.26 -18.85
N ALA A 35 -17.50 0.25 -19.18
CA ALA A 35 -16.40 -0.54 -19.70
C ALA A 35 -15.88 -1.57 -18.67
N VAL A 36 -15.75 -1.19 -17.40
CA VAL A 36 -15.35 -2.10 -16.32
C VAL A 36 -16.40 -3.18 -16.07
N LEU A 37 -17.68 -2.82 -16.05
CA LEU A 37 -18.77 -3.79 -15.89
C LEU A 37 -18.79 -4.80 -17.03
N ALA A 38 -18.65 -4.35 -18.28
CA ALA A 38 -18.52 -5.24 -19.42
C ALA A 38 -17.28 -6.15 -19.31
N LYS A 39 -16.15 -5.63 -18.84
CA LYS A 39 -14.96 -6.47 -18.59
C LYS A 39 -15.19 -7.50 -17.49
N THR A 40 -16.01 -7.17 -16.49
CA THR A 40 -16.33 -8.03 -15.35
C THR A 40 -17.25 -9.19 -15.76
N THR A 41 -18.09 -9.04 -16.80
CA THR A 41 -18.90 -10.15 -17.31
C THR A 41 -18.07 -11.21 -18.02
N ASP A 42 -16.91 -10.83 -18.57
CA ASP A 42 -16.08 -11.70 -19.41
C ASP A 42 -14.88 -12.32 -18.67
N ILE A 43 -14.52 -11.82 -17.49
CA ILE A 43 -13.32 -12.25 -16.78
C ILE A 43 -13.49 -13.64 -16.14
N SER A 44 -12.51 -14.52 -16.33
CA SER A 44 -12.47 -15.79 -15.60
C SER A 44 -12.18 -15.57 -14.12
N PHE A 45 -12.95 -16.23 -13.26
CA PHE A 45 -12.77 -16.18 -11.81
C PHE A 45 -11.50 -16.93 -11.36
N ASP A 46 -10.87 -17.69 -12.25
CA ASP A 46 -9.55 -18.29 -11.99
C ASP A 46 -8.41 -17.26 -12.00
N HIS A 47 -8.65 -16.05 -12.51
CA HIS A 47 -7.71 -14.93 -12.36
C HIS A 47 -7.66 -14.42 -10.92
N SER A 48 -6.61 -13.66 -10.61
CA SER A 48 -6.48 -13.00 -9.31
C SER A 48 -7.15 -11.62 -9.33
N PRO A 49 -7.63 -11.10 -8.18
CA PRO A 49 -8.16 -9.73 -8.11
C PRO A 49 -7.19 -8.65 -8.63
N PRO A 50 -5.87 -8.71 -8.38
CA PRO A 50 -4.91 -7.79 -8.99
C PRO A 50 -4.88 -7.82 -10.52
N HIS A 51 -5.22 -8.95 -11.16
CA HIS A 51 -5.36 -9.01 -12.61
C HIS A 51 -6.50 -8.10 -13.09
N MET A 52 -7.65 -8.15 -12.41
CA MET A 52 -8.77 -7.25 -12.73
C MET A 52 -8.43 -5.79 -12.41
N GLY A 53 -7.75 -5.52 -11.29
CA GLY A 53 -7.24 -4.18 -10.97
C GLY A 53 -6.43 -3.58 -12.11
N ARG A 54 -5.49 -4.36 -12.69
CA ARG A 54 -4.71 -3.92 -13.85
C ARG A 54 -5.58 -3.55 -15.06
N GLU A 55 -6.62 -4.33 -15.35
CA GLU A 55 -7.56 -4.04 -16.44
C GLU A 55 -8.36 -2.77 -16.17
N ILE A 56 -8.81 -2.56 -14.93
CA ILE A 56 -9.50 -1.32 -14.50
C ILE A 56 -8.60 -0.11 -14.73
N HIS A 57 -7.36 -0.14 -14.24
CA HIS A 57 -6.42 0.96 -14.45
C HIS A 57 -6.13 1.19 -15.95
N ARG A 58 -6.03 0.13 -16.76
CA ARG A 58 -5.86 0.26 -18.21
C ARG A 58 -7.05 0.97 -18.87
N ILE A 59 -8.27 0.63 -18.47
CA ILE A 59 -9.50 1.28 -18.98
C ILE A 59 -9.50 2.76 -18.58
N ILE A 60 -9.26 3.07 -17.30
CA ILE A 60 -9.22 4.46 -16.81
C ILE A 60 -8.22 5.28 -17.61
N ARG A 61 -6.96 4.82 -17.73
CA ARG A 61 -5.92 5.54 -18.48
C ARG A 61 -6.31 5.76 -19.94
N GLY A 62 -6.92 4.77 -20.58
CA GLY A 62 -7.35 4.85 -21.97
C GLY A 62 -8.47 5.88 -22.19
N GLU A 63 -9.38 6.02 -21.23
CA GLU A 63 -10.52 6.92 -21.31
C GLU A 63 -10.22 8.35 -20.84
N THR A 64 -9.30 8.53 -19.89
CA THR A 64 -8.97 9.83 -19.32
C THR A 64 -7.70 10.46 -19.91
N GLY A 65 -6.80 9.66 -20.47
CA GLY A 65 -5.47 10.09 -20.90
C GLY A 65 -4.48 10.36 -19.75
N ASP A 66 -4.91 10.21 -18.49
CA ASP A 66 -4.03 10.32 -17.33
C ASP A 66 -3.35 8.97 -17.08
N ASN A 67 -2.01 8.95 -17.08
CA ASN A 67 -1.22 7.72 -16.90
C ASN A 67 -0.99 7.30 -15.44
N ASP A 68 -1.27 8.17 -14.47
CA ASP A 68 -1.17 7.86 -13.03
C ASP A 68 -2.26 8.61 -12.23
N PRO A 69 -3.50 8.07 -12.22
CA PRO A 69 -4.62 8.62 -11.45
C PRO A 69 -4.32 8.88 -9.98
N TYR A 70 -3.38 8.12 -9.41
CA TYR A 70 -3.04 8.17 -7.99
C TYR A 70 -1.84 9.07 -7.68
N SER A 71 -1.26 9.76 -8.68
CA SER A 71 -0.03 10.53 -8.51
C SER A 71 -0.10 11.57 -7.37
N LYS A 72 -1.23 12.28 -7.24
CA LYS A 72 -1.45 13.30 -6.19
C LYS A 72 -1.51 12.67 -4.80
N ILE A 73 -2.32 11.62 -4.66
CA ILE A 73 -2.52 10.94 -3.37
C ILE A 73 -1.25 10.20 -2.92
N LYS A 74 -0.51 9.57 -3.85
CA LYS A 74 0.80 8.96 -3.58
C LYS A 74 1.82 10.00 -3.09
N LYS A 75 1.86 11.19 -3.68
CA LYS A 75 2.73 12.29 -3.22
C LYS A 75 2.37 12.75 -1.82
N HIS A 76 1.07 12.89 -1.53
CA HIS A 76 0.60 13.27 -0.20
C HIS A 76 1.03 12.23 0.85
N PHE A 77 0.83 10.93 0.61
CA PHE A 77 1.25 9.91 1.58
C PHE A 77 2.76 9.78 1.72
N ASN A 78 3.52 9.94 0.65
CA ASN A 78 4.98 10.02 0.76
C ASN A 78 5.40 11.19 1.66
N GLN A 79 4.79 12.37 1.52
CA GLN A 79 5.11 13.53 2.34
C GLN A 79 4.76 13.26 3.81
N LEU A 80 3.56 12.76 4.09
CA LEU A 80 3.12 12.41 5.44
C LEU A 80 4.04 11.37 6.09
N GLY A 81 4.38 10.30 5.37
CA GLY A 81 5.32 9.28 5.86
C GLY A 81 6.70 9.85 6.19
N LEU A 82 7.22 10.76 5.34
CA LEU A 82 8.51 11.44 5.58
C LEU A 82 8.49 12.34 6.83
N GLU A 83 7.39 13.05 7.07
CA GLU A 83 7.21 13.92 8.24
C GLU A 83 7.18 13.13 9.56
N LEU A 84 6.68 11.89 9.52
CA LEU A 84 6.63 11.00 10.68
C LEU A 84 7.98 10.33 10.99
N LEU A 85 8.90 10.24 10.02
CA LEU A 85 10.19 9.54 10.19
C LEU A 85 11.01 9.96 11.42
N PRO A 86 11.21 11.27 11.72
CA PRO A 86 12.05 11.65 12.86
C PRO A 86 11.51 11.12 14.19
N LYS A 87 10.20 11.18 14.38
CA LYS A 87 9.52 10.69 15.59
C LYS A 87 9.57 9.16 15.66
N SER A 88 9.29 8.48 14.55
CA SER A 88 9.37 7.01 14.47
C SER A 88 10.79 6.49 14.74
N ARG A 89 11.83 7.13 14.21
CA ARG A 89 13.23 6.77 14.52
C ARG A 89 13.56 6.93 15.99
N ARG A 90 13.14 8.04 16.62
CA ARG A 90 13.33 8.23 18.07
C ARG A 90 12.65 7.09 18.85
N ARG A 91 11.41 6.75 18.49
CA ARG A 91 10.65 5.67 19.12
C ARG A 91 11.36 4.31 19.01
N ILE A 92 11.93 4.00 17.86
CA ILE A 92 12.74 2.78 17.63
C ILE A 92 13.99 2.78 18.51
N ALA A 93 14.71 3.89 18.57
CA ALA A 93 15.94 4.01 19.36
C ALA A 93 15.70 3.91 20.88
N GLU A 94 14.55 4.38 21.35
CA GLU A 94 14.15 4.34 22.77
C GLU A 94 13.46 3.03 23.17
N SER A 95 13.16 2.16 22.20
CA SER A 95 12.46 0.89 22.46
C SER A 95 13.38 -0.17 23.06
N GLY A 96 12.80 -1.11 23.81
CA GLY A 96 13.54 -2.27 24.34
C GLY A 96 13.99 -3.25 23.25
N ASP A 97 13.36 -3.21 22.08
CA ASP A 97 13.74 -3.97 20.90
C ASP A 97 13.51 -3.14 19.62
N SER A 98 14.59 -2.54 19.12
CA SER A 98 14.55 -1.67 17.95
C SER A 98 14.09 -2.39 16.67
N PHE A 99 14.46 -3.66 16.50
CA PHE A 99 14.08 -4.40 15.31
C PHE A 99 12.61 -4.80 15.33
N GLU A 100 12.09 -5.29 16.47
CA GLU A 100 10.65 -5.56 16.59
C GLU A 100 9.84 -4.28 16.36
N THR A 101 10.27 -3.17 16.96
CA THR A 101 9.59 -1.89 16.80
C THR A 101 9.61 -1.42 15.34
N ALA A 102 10.72 -1.59 14.62
CA ALA A 102 10.81 -1.26 13.20
C ALA A 102 9.92 -2.16 12.32
N VAL A 103 9.83 -3.47 12.62
CA VAL A 103 8.89 -4.39 11.94
C VAL A 103 7.45 -3.92 12.15
N ARG A 104 7.10 -3.51 13.37
CA ARG A 104 5.75 -3.02 13.68
C ARG A 104 5.44 -1.71 12.95
N PHE A 105 6.42 -0.80 12.79
CA PHE A 105 6.24 0.39 11.96
C PHE A 105 5.99 0.04 10.49
N ALA A 106 6.76 -0.90 9.91
CA ALA A 106 6.54 -1.35 8.54
C ALA A 106 5.11 -1.92 8.36
N ILE A 107 4.63 -2.73 9.31
CA ILE A 107 3.24 -3.22 9.32
C ILE A 107 2.21 -2.08 9.43
N ALA A 108 2.46 -1.10 10.31
CA ALA A 108 1.56 0.03 10.52
C ALA A 108 1.44 0.93 9.27
N GLY A 109 2.51 1.05 8.48
CA GLY A 109 2.50 1.82 7.23
C GLY A 109 1.40 1.38 6.26
N ASN A 110 1.12 0.09 6.18
CA ASN A 110 0.06 -0.46 5.34
C ASN A 110 -1.36 -0.16 5.85
N ILE A 111 -1.54 0.10 7.15
CA ILE A 111 -2.84 0.44 7.74
C ILE A 111 -3.25 1.87 7.38
N ILE A 112 -2.27 2.76 7.21
CA ILE A 112 -2.50 4.18 6.90
C ILE A 112 -3.20 4.34 5.55
N ASP A 113 -2.92 3.46 4.57
CA ASP A 113 -3.56 3.46 3.25
C ASP A 113 -5.06 3.12 3.29
N PHE A 114 -5.50 2.32 4.28
CA PHE A 114 -6.90 1.88 4.42
C PHE A 114 -7.83 2.93 5.08
N GLY A 115 -7.29 3.98 5.70
CA GLY A 115 -8.06 4.89 6.57
C GLY A 115 -8.83 6.03 5.88
N LEU A 116 -8.67 6.20 4.56
CA LEU A 116 -8.91 7.50 3.91
C LEU A 116 -10.24 7.66 3.20
N THR A 117 -11.26 6.88 3.59
CA THR A 117 -12.64 7.18 3.17
C THR A 117 -13.20 8.49 3.75
N SER A 118 -12.47 9.21 4.60
CA SER A 118 -12.87 10.53 5.09
C SER A 118 -11.68 11.25 5.73
N GLU A 119 -11.37 12.46 5.25
CA GLU A 119 -10.63 13.54 5.94
C GLU A 119 -9.97 13.11 7.27
N LEU A 120 -8.74 12.62 7.22
CA LEU A 120 -7.96 12.36 8.42
C LEU A 120 -7.02 13.54 8.68
N ASP A 121 -7.12 14.03 9.92
CA ASP A 121 -6.15 14.86 10.61
C ASP A 121 -4.84 14.06 10.81
N ASP A 122 -3.69 14.68 10.57
CA ASP A 122 -2.37 14.04 10.67
C ASP A 122 -2.16 13.39 12.06
N ASP A 123 -2.78 13.95 13.10
CA ASP A 123 -2.76 13.42 14.46
C ASP A 123 -3.40 12.02 14.56
N ARG A 124 -4.49 11.77 13.82
CA ARG A 124 -5.17 10.45 13.81
C ARG A 124 -4.33 9.37 13.14
N VAL A 125 -3.51 9.74 12.15
CA VAL A 125 -2.58 8.82 11.50
C VAL A 125 -1.53 8.37 12.50
N TYR A 126 -0.96 9.32 13.26
CA TYR A 126 0.00 8.99 14.30
C TYR A 126 -0.59 8.11 15.42
N GLU A 127 -1.80 8.42 15.89
CA GLU A 127 -2.51 7.59 16.87
C GLU A 127 -2.72 6.16 16.37
N THR A 128 -3.13 6.00 15.12
CA THR A 128 -3.33 4.68 14.49
C THR A 128 -2.02 3.88 14.43
N VAL A 129 -0.91 4.56 14.15
CA VAL A 129 0.42 3.94 14.16
C VAL A 129 0.79 3.48 15.57
N GLU A 130 0.68 4.35 16.57
CA GLU A 130 1.00 3.99 17.97
C GLU A 130 0.13 2.86 18.50
N ASP A 131 -1.17 2.88 18.21
CA ASP A 131 -2.08 1.78 18.55
C ASP A 131 -1.62 0.46 17.92
N THR A 132 -1.16 0.50 16.67
CA THR A 132 -0.65 -0.69 15.98
C THR A 132 0.62 -1.22 16.63
N LEU A 133 1.51 -0.35 17.12
CA LEU A 133 2.71 -0.76 17.83
C LEU A 133 2.38 -1.56 19.11
N GLN A 134 1.27 -1.22 19.79
CA GLN A 134 0.85 -1.89 21.04
C GLN A 134 0.05 -3.18 20.82
N ARG A 135 -0.51 -3.39 19.63
CA ARG A 135 -1.33 -4.58 19.36
C ARG A 135 -0.47 -5.84 19.26
N PRO A 136 -0.89 -6.98 19.83
CA PRO A 136 -0.19 -8.23 19.63
C PRO A 136 -0.27 -8.64 18.16
N LEU A 137 0.84 -9.15 17.63
CA LEU A 137 0.84 -9.79 16.32
C LEU A 137 0.05 -11.09 16.43
N ALA A 138 -1.00 -11.26 15.62
CA ALA A 138 -1.81 -12.48 15.61
C ALA A 138 -0.97 -13.72 15.28
N ILE A 139 0.02 -13.55 14.41
CA ILE A 139 1.05 -14.53 14.10
C ILE A 139 2.39 -13.82 14.26
N ASN A 140 3.22 -14.28 15.19
CA ASN A 140 4.50 -13.65 15.51
C ASN A 140 5.67 -14.58 15.12
N HIS A 141 6.30 -14.29 13.98
CA HIS A 141 7.51 -15.00 13.51
C HIS A 141 8.76 -14.12 13.58
N LEU A 142 8.84 -13.19 14.54
CA LEU A 142 9.98 -12.27 14.65
C LEU A 142 11.31 -13.01 14.88
N ALA A 143 11.31 -14.08 15.66
CA ALA A 143 12.52 -14.85 15.93
C ALA A 143 13.03 -15.57 14.68
N GLU A 144 12.12 -16.17 13.92
CA GLU A 144 12.39 -16.84 12.66
C GLU A 144 12.89 -15.86 11.60
N LEU A 145 12.27 -14.67 11.53
CA LEU A 145 12.70 -13.60 10.63
C LEU A 145 14.13 -13.14 10.96
N ARG A 146 14.46 -12.93 12.24
CA ARG A 146 15.84 -12.59 12.66
C ARG A 146 16.85 -13.66 12.28
N ALA A 147 16.52 -14.92 12.54
CA ALA A 147 17.40 -16.04 12.19
C ALA A 147 17.63 -16.12 10.68
N ALA A 148 16.56 -15.95 9.88
CA ALA A 148 16.66 -15.93 8.43
C ALA A 148 17.52 -14.78 7.92
N ILE A 149 17.37 -13.56 8.48
CA ILE A 149 18.20 -12.39 8.13
C ILE A 149 19.67 -12.64 8.49
N GLY A 150 19.96 -13.23 9.64
CA GLY A 150 21.32 -13.52 10.09
C GLY A 150 22.07 -14.51 9.19
N CYS A 151 21.36 -15.48 8.63
CA CYS A 151 21.92 -16.51 7.75
C CYS A 151 21.82 -16.18 6.25
N ALA A 152 21.10 -15.12 5.87
CA ALA A 152 20.89 -14.78 4.47
C ALA A 152 22.17 -14.22 3.83
N ASP A 153 22.48 -14.66 2.61
CA ASP A 153 23.49 -14.04 1.75
C ASP A 153 22.92 -12.84 0.97
N SER A 154 21.61 -12.86 0.71
CA SER A 154 20.88 -11.81 0.01
C SER A 154 19.45 -11.71 0.52
N ILE A 155 18.90 -10.50 0.58
CA ILE A 155 17.56 -10.18 1.06
C ILE A 155 16.83 -9.40 -0.03
N LEU A 156 15.68 -9.91 -0.49
CA LEU A 156 14.78 -9.19 -1.37
C LEU A 156 13.65 -8.55 -0.55
N TYR A 157 13.61 -7.22 -0.51
CA TYR A 157 12.53 -6.46 0.12
C TYR A 157 11.57 -5.96 -0.96
N ILE A 158 10.31 -6.39 -0.91
CA ILE A 158 9.28 -6.02 -1.91
C ILE A 158 8.39 -4.94 -1.31
N GLY A 159 8.54 -3.70 -1.77
CA GLY A 159 7.65 -2.62 -1.38
C GLY A 159 6.29 -2.72 -2.07
N ASP A 160 5.25 -2.15 -1.45
CA ASP A 160 3.89 -2.18 -1.98
C ASP A 160 3.34 -0.77 -2.27
N ASN A 161 3.05 0.02 -1.24
CA ASN A 161 2.36 1.30 -1.38
C ASN A 161 3.26 2.54 -1.21
N ALA A 162 2.81 3.66 -1.79
CA ALA A 162 3.38 4.97 -1.49
C ALA A 162 2.99 5.39 -0.06
N GLY A 163 3.85 6.13 0.63
CA GLY A 163 3.71 6.42 2.05
C GLY A 163 4.24 5.32 2.95
N GLU A 164 3.75 4.08 2.76
CA GLU A 164 4.25 2.88 3.48
C GLU A 164 5.77 2.74 3.36
N ILE A 165 6.32 3.06 2.18
CA ILE A 165 7.76 3.03 1.90
C ILE A 165 8.61 3.86 2.89
N ALA A 166 8.05 4.90 3.50
CA ALA A 166 8.73 5.63 4.56
C ALA A 166 8.92 4.77 5.81
N PHE A 167 7.92 3.98 6.19
CA PHE A 167 8.01 3.05 7.32
C PHE A 167 8.83 1.81 6.98
N ASP A 168 8.75 1.29 5.76
CA ASP A 168 9.62 0.22 5.28
C ASP A 168 11.10 0.59 5.43
N ARG A 169 11.44 1.84 5.12
CA ARG A 169 12.80 2.36 5.30
C ARG A 169 13.30 2.17 6.74
N LEU A 170 12.44 2.34 7.75
CA LEU A 170 12.82 2.15 9.15
C LEU A 170 13.25 0.71 9.44
N LEU A 171 12.57 -0.27 8.82
CA LEU A 171 12.95 -1.68 8.92
C LEU A 171 14.22 -1.97 8.11
N VAL A 172 14.31 -1.46 6.87
CA VAL A 172 15.50 -1.62 6.02
C VAL A 172 16.75 -1.06 6.71
N GLU A 173 16.63 0.04 7.45
CA GLU A 173 17.71 0.61 8.28
C GLU A 173 18.19 -0.34 9.40
N GLN A 174 17.41 -1.38 9.75
CA GLN A 174 17.80 -2.45 10.70
C GLN A 174 18.39 -3.69 10.03
N LEU A 175 18.46 -3.73 8.70
CA LEU A 175 18.95 -4.89 7.94
C LEU A 175 20.42 -4.70 7.49
N PRO A 176 21.15 -5.78 7.16
CA PRO A 176 22.47 -5.67 6.53
C PRO A 176 22.36 -5.02 5.14
N ALA A 177 22.67 -3.74 5.04
CA ALA A 177 22.41 -2.93 3.84
C ALA A 177 23.10 -3.45 2.58
N ASP A 178 24.25 -4.12 2.72
CA ASP A 178 25.00 -4.77 1.65
C ASP A 178 24.30 -6.00 1.04
N LYS A 179 23.31 -6.56 1.76
CA LYS A 179 22.56 -7.74 1.34
C LYS A 179 21.17 -7.41 0.80
N VAL A 180 20.68 -6.17 0.97
CA VAL A 180 19.30 -5.81 0.66
C VAL A 180 19.16 -5.29 -0.77
N THR A 181 18.25 -5.90 -1.52
CA THR A 181 17.69 -5.35 -2.76
C THR A 181 16.24 -4.94 -2.51
N PHE A 182 15.95 -3.65 -2.60
CA PHE A 182 14.58 -3.13 -2.49
C PHE A 182 13.95 -3.02 -3.88
N VAL A 183 12.78 -3.62 -4.08
CA VAL A 183 12.06 -3.61 -5.36
C VAL A 183 10.70 -2.94 -5.25
N VAL A 184 10.32 -2.22 -6.30
CA VAL A 184 9.03 -1.54 -6.46
C VAL A 184 8.40 -1.92 -7.81
N ARG A 185 7.15 -1.47 -8.05
CA ARG A 185 6.49 -1.66 -9.34
C ARG A 185 7.23 -0.90 -10.46
N GLY A 186 7.33 -1.49 -11.65
CA GLY A 186 8.01 -0.89 -12.81
C GLY A 186 7.25 0.26 -13.49
N SER A 187 5.99 0.49 -13.12
CA SER A 187 5.16 1.59 -13.59
C SER A 187 4.09 1.91 -12.54
N PRO A 188 3.47 3.10 -12.58
CA PRO A 188 2.30 3.37 -11.76
C PRO A 188 1.19 2.35 -12.00
N VAL A 189 0.70 1.80 -10.89
CA VAL A 189 -0.52 0.98 -10.81
C VAL A 189 -1.51 1.73 -9.93
#